data_AF-A0A950UX74-F1
#
_entry.id   AF-A0A950UX74-F1
#
_cell.length_a   1.000
_cell.length_b   1.000
_cell.length_c   1.000
_cell.angle_alpha   90.00
_cell.angle_beta   90.00
_cell.angle_gamma   90.00
#
_symmetry.space_group_name_H-M   'P 1'
#
loop_
_entity.id
_entity.type
_entity.pdbx_description
1 polymer ?
#
loop_
_entity_poly.entity_id
_entity_poly.type
_entity_poly.pdbx_seq_one_letter_code
_entity_poly.pdbx_strand_id
1 'polypeptide(L)'
;MRQTVGASFPAHSHWDLKYASGALVDIEFVTQYLQLREAHRNPSVLDVNTIAALEKLHAYGALDQVSFTALNDGARLQHTLLQFLRIAAGDKFDAASAPRGLKHLLTRAVGEIDFPRLEQRLRAVQAAAHTVFQQLIAV
;
A
#
# COMPACT_ATOMS: atom_id res chain seq x y z
N MET A 1 1.30 -9.11 -16.14
CA MET A 1 0.02 -8.55 -15.67
C MET A 1 0.20 -7.18 -14.98
N ARG A 2 1.04 -7.02 -13.95
CA ARG A 2 1.22 -5.71 -13.27
C ARG A 2 1.69 -4.57 -14.17
N GLN A 3 2.61 -4.84 -15.11
CA GLN A 3 3.06 -3.86 -16.11
C GLN A 3 1.90 -3.33 -16.96
N THR A 4 0.99 -4.22 -17.40
CA THR A 4 -0.21 -3.85 -18.16
C THR A 4 -1.13 -2.94 -17.36
N VAL A 5 -1.35 -3.22 -16.07
CA VAL A 5 -2.14 -2.35 -15.18
C VAL A 5 -1.50 -0.96 -15.06
N GLY A 6 -0.17 -0.89 -14.92
CA GLY A 6 0.54 0.38 -14.82
C GLY A 6 0.46 1.22 -16.10
N ALA A 7 0.48 0.57 -17.27
CA ALA A 7 0.32 1.27 -18.55
C ALA A 7 -1.10 1.86 -18.72
N SER A 8 -2.13 1.18 -18.23
CA SER A 8 -3.52 1.66 -18.29
C SER A 8 -3.84 2.72 -17.23
N PHE A 9 -3.14 2.70 -16.09
CA PHE A 9 -3.35 3.60 -14.95
C PHE A 9 -2.01 4.21 -14.50
N PRO A 10 -1.46 5.18 -15.27
CA PRO A 10 -0.20 5.82 -14.91
C PRO A 10 -0.37 6.63 -13.62
N ALA A 11 0.58 6.48 -12.70
CA ALA A 11 0.65 7.34 -11.52
C ALA A 11 1.29 8.68 -11.88
N HIS A 12 0.73 9.76 -11.35
CA HIS A 12 1.18 11.13 -11.53
C HIS A 12 1.84 11.69 -10.26
N SER A 13 1.61 11.07 -9.09
CA SER A 13 2.24 11.44 -7.83
C SER A 13 2.25 10.29 -6.81
N HIS A 14 2.97 10.45 -5.71
CA HIS A 14 2.90 9.54 -4.55
C HIS A 14 1.49 9.46 -3.92
N TRP A 15 0.64 10.46 -4.17
CA TRP A 15 -0.75 10.49 -3.72
C TRP A 15 -1.69 9.65 -4.59
N ASP A 16 -1.20 9.04 -5.67
CA ASP A 16 -1.91 7.97 -6.37
C ASP A 16 -1.79 6.66 -5.58
N LEU A 17 -2.47 6.61 -4.43
CA LEU A 17 -2.39 5.56 -3.40
C LEU A 17 -2.76 4.16 -3.90
N LYS A 18 -3.26 4.03 -5.13
CA LYS A 18 -3.49 2.74 -5.78
C LYS A 18 -2.35 2.34 -6.71
N TYR A 19 -1.88 3.26 -7.54
CA TYR A 19 -1.12 2.91 -8.74
C TYR A 19 0.34 3.35 -8.72
N ALA A 20 0.72 4.25 -7.79
CA ALA A 20 2.13 4.61 -7.58
C ALA A 20 2.98 3.37 -7.22
N SER A 21 4.29 3.47 -7.44
CA SER A 21 5.23 2.42 -7.04
C SER A 21 5.16 2.18 -5.52
N GLY A 22 4.95 0.93 -5.11
CA GLY A 22 4.75 0.54 -3.72
C GLY A 22 3.38 0.91 -3.13
N ALA A 23 2.45 1.33 -3.98
CA ALA A 23 1.08 1.63 -3.59
C ALA A 23 0.23 0.36 -3.42
N LEU A 24 -1.06 0.54 -3.11
CA LEU A 24 -1.95 -0.56 -2.75
C LEU A 24 -1.98 -1.69 -3.79
N VAL A 25 -1.96 -1.37 -5.09
CA VAL A 25 -1.96 -2.41 -6.14
C VAL A 25 -0.67 -3.24 -6.12
N ASP A 26 0.50 -2.65 -5.86
CA ASP A 26 1.74 -3.42 -5.74
C ASP A 26 1.67 -4.38 -4.55
N ILE A 27 1.16 -3.90 -3.41
CA ILE A 27 1.02 -4.71 -2.19
C ILE A 27 0.03 -5.85 -2.42
N GLU A 28 -1.15 -5.57 -2.99
CA GLU A 28 -2.15 -6.58 -3.35
C GLU A 28 -1.57 -7.62 -4.29
N PHE A 29 -0.76 -7.20 -5.27
CA PHE A 29 -0.15 -8.11 -6.24
C PHE A 29 0.84 -9.06 -5.58
N VAL A 30 1.70 -8.56 -4.67
CA VAL A 30 2.62 -9.39 -3.88
C VAL A 30 1.84 -10.38 -3.02
N THR A 31 0.84 -9.92 -2.28
CA THR A 31 0.03 -10.75 -1.40
C THR A 31 -0.69 -11.85 -2.19
N GLN A 32 -1.33 -11.52 -3.31
CA GLN A 32 -2.03 -12.49 -4.16
C GLN A 32 -1.07 -13.48 -4.81
N TYR A 33 0.09 -13.02 -5.29
CA TYR A 33 1.14 -13.91 -5.81
C TYR A 33 1.57 -14.95 -4.76
N LEU A 34 1.86 -14.50 -3.54
CA LEU A 34 2.25 -15.40 -2.46
C LEU A 34 1.13 -16.37 -2.07
N GLN A 35 -0.12 -15.90 -1.98
CA GLN A 35 -1.26 -16.78 -1.76
C GLN A 35 -1.36 -17.88 -2.83
N LEU A 36 -1.25 -17.53 -4.11
CA LEU A 36 -1.28 -18.50 -5.21
C LEU A 36 -0.09 -19.47 -5.16
N ARG A 37 1.10 -18.98 -4.80
CA ARG A 37 2.31 -19.80 -4.68
C ARG A 37 2.23 -20.80 -3.53
N GLU A 38 1.69 -20.39 -2.38
CA GLU A 38 1.75 -21.20 -1.15
C GLU A 38 0.48 -22.02 -0.88
N ALA A 39 -0.68 -21.63 -1.40
CA ALA A 39 -1.97 -22.25 -1.05
C ALA A 39 -2.06 -23.75 -1.41
N HIS A 40 -1.30 -24.22 -2.40
CA HIS A 40 -1.23 -25.65 -2.72
C HIS A 40 -0.62 -26.50 -1.60
N ARG A 41 0.26 -25.91 -0.77
CA ARG A 41 0.90 -26.56 0.40
C ARG A 41 0.13 -26.29 1.68
N ASN A 42 -0.35 -25.07 1.85
CA ASN A 42 -1.10 -24.67 3.03
C ASN A 42 -2.28 -23.75 2.65
N PRO A 43 -3.49 -24.31 2.46
CA PRO A 43 -4.67 -23.51 2.11
C PRO A 43 -5.05 -22.44 3.14
N SER A 44 -4.58 -22.53 4.39
CA SER A 44 -4.90 -21.55 5.43
C SER A 44 -4.29 -20.16 5.20
N VAL A 45 -3.34 -20.03 4.27
CA VAL A 45 -2.78 -18.73 3.85
C VAL A 45 -3.78 -17.87 3.08
N LEU A 46 -4.89 -18.46 2.62
CA LEU A 46 -5.88 -17.77 1.81
C LEU A 46 -6.72 -16.78 2.65
N ASP A 47 -6.83 -15.55 2.15
CA ASP A 47 -7.79 -14.55 2.60
C ASP A 47 -8.09 -13.54 1.47
N VAL A 48 -9.33 -13.08 1.42
CA VAL A 48 -9.77 -12.02 0.49
C VAL A 48 -9.35 -10.63 0.96
N ASN A 49 -9.11 -10.46 2.25
CA ASN A 49 -8.58 -9.23 2.82
C ASN A 49 -7.05 -9.23 2.74
N THR A 50 -6.48 -8.25 2.05
CA THR A 50 -5.02 -8.15 1.81
C THR A 50 -4.20 -8.14 3.10
N ILE A 51 -4.66 -7.42 4.14
CA ILE A 51 -3.93 -7.34 5.42
C ILE A 51 -4.00 -8.68 6.15
N ALA A 52 -5.18 -9.31 6.23
CA ALA A 52 -5.34 -10.62 6.84
C ALA A 52 -4.52 -11.70 6.10
N ALA A 53 -4.46 -11.64 4.76
CA ALA A 53 -3.61 -12.52 3.97
C ALA A 53 -2.12 -12.30 4.25
N LEU A 54 -1.65 -11.05 4.37
CA LEU A 54 -0.28 -10.76 4.78
C LEU A 54 0.06 -11.34 6.15
N GLU A 55 -0.85 -11.19 7.13
CA GLU A 55 -0.69 -11.75 8.48
C GLU A 55 -0.59 -13.28 8.45
N LYS A 56 -1.45 -13.95 7.68
CA LYS A 56 -1.43 -15.40 7.49
C LYS A 56 -0.17 -15.90 6.78
N LEU A 57 0.26 -15.20 5.72
CA LEU A 57 1.47 -15.53 4.98
C LEU A 57 2.73 -15.38 5.84
N HIS A 58 2.78 -14.34 6.67
CA HIS A 58 3.86 -14.14 7.63
C HIS A 58 3.86 -15.22 8.71
N ALA A 59 2.70 -15.52 9.31
CA ALA A 59 2.57 -16.59 10.30
C ALA A 59 2.96 -17.98 9.75
N TYR A 60 2.72 -18.22 8.47
CA TYR A 60 3.16 -19.45 7.77
C TYR A 60 4.66 -19.45 7.44
N GLY A 61 5.33 -18.31 7.48
CA GLY A 61 6.75 -18.16 7.15
C GLY A 61 7.05 -17.92 5.67
N ALA A 62 6.03 -17.64 4.84
CA ALA A 62 6.20 -17.30 3.42
C ALA A 62 6.70 -15.86 3.20
N LEU A 63 6.65 -15.03 4.25
CA LEU A 63 7.08 -13.64 4.26
C LEU A 63 7.89 -13.38 5.54
N ASP A 64 9.13 -12.89 5.40
CA ASP A 64 9.96 -12.53 6.55
C ASP A 64 9.41 -11.29 7.28
N GLN A 65 9.89 -11.04 8.50
CA GLN A 65 9.41 -9.94 9.34
C GLN A 65 9.62 -8.56 8.69
N VAL A 66 10.73 -8.34 7.99
CA VAL A 66 11.04 -7.04 7.37
C VAL A 66 10.08 -6.79 6.21
N SER A 67 9.91 -7.79 5.34
CA SER A 67 8.98 -7.71 4.21
C SER A 67 7.52 -7.57 4.68
N PHE A 68 7.13 -8.31 5.73
CA PHE A 68 5.81 -8.20 6.34
C PHE A 68 5.54 -6.80 6.87
N THR A 69 6.45 -6.25 7.68
CA THR A 69 6.29 -4.89 8.22
C THR A 69 6.18 -3.86 7.10
N ALA A 70 7.04 -3.95 6.07
CA ALA A 70 7.02 -3.03 4.94
C ALA A 70 5.67 -3.02 4.19
N LEU A 71 5.12 -4.20 3.89
CA LEU A 71 3.84 -4.33 3.19
C LEU A 71 2.65 -3.98 4.08
N ASN A 72 2.63 -4.46 5.32
CA ASN A 72 1.52 -4.24 6.26
C ASN A 72 1.38 -2.76 6.66
N ASP A 73 2.49 -2.10 6.98
CA ASP A 73 2.48 -0.68 7.34
C ASP A 73 2.12 0.19 6.13
N GLY A 74 2.64 -0.16 4.96
CA GLY A 74 2.28 0.45 3.68
C GLY A 74 0.79 0.32 3.36
N ALA A 75 0.21 -0.87 3.55
CA ALA A 75 -1.21 -1.11 3.30
C ALA A 75 -2.10 -0.32 4.28
N ARG A 76 -1.78 -0.38 5.58
CA ARG A 76 -2.57 0.29 6.62
C ARG A 76 -2.57 1.81 6.46
N LEU A 77 -1.40 2.41 6.22
CA LEU A 77 -1.30 3.85 6.00
C LEU A 77 -2.08 4.27 4.76
N GLN A 78 -1.84 3.62 3.63
CA GLN A 78 -2.43 4.00 2.34
C GLN A 78 -3.95 3.75 2.31
N HIS A 79 -4.44 2.68 2.92
CA HIS A 79 -5.89 2.47 3.05
C HIS A 79 -6.55 3.54 3.91
N THR A 80 -5.92 3.94 5.02
CA THR A 80 -6.45 5.02 5.87
C THR A 80 -6.57 6.30 5.06
N LEU A 81 -5.48 6.73 4.41
CA LEU A 81 -5.49 7.93 3.58
C LEU A 81 -6.51 7.86 2.45
N LEU A 82 -6.60 6.73 1.75
CA LEU A 82 -7.55 6.54 0.65
C LEU A 82 -9.01 6.68 1.12
N GLN A 83 -9.35 6.15 2.30
CA GLN A 83 -10.70 6.25 2.86
C GLN A 83 -11.05 7.71 3.19
N PHE A 84 -10.15 8.43 3.86
CA PHE A 84 -10.38 9.84 4.18
C PHE A 84 -10.45 10.72 2.92
N LEU A 85 -9.60 10.48 1.92
CA LEU A 85 -9.64 11.20 0.65
C LEU A 85 -10.94 10.95 -0.11
N ARG A 86 -11.43 9.71 -0.15
CA ARG A 86 -12.72 9.39 -0.78
C ARG A 86 -13.90 10.11 -0.14
N ILE A 87 -13.88 10.27 1.19
CA ILE A 87 -14.94 10.98 1.92
C ILE A 87 -14.85 12.49 1.70
N ALA A 88 -13.64 13.06 1.73
CA ALA A 88 -13.45 14.50 1.81
C ALA A 88 -13.15 15.21 0.48
N ALA A 89 -12.58 14.51 -0.50
CA ALA A 89 -12.05 15.09 -1.75
C ALA A 89 -12.50 14.36 -3.03
N GLY A 90 -13.14 13.19 -2.91
CA GLY A 90 -13.54 12.39 -4.07
C GLY A 90 -12.35 11.71 -4.76
N ASP A 91 -12.34 11.70 -6.09
CA ASP A 91 -11.42 10.86 -6.87
C ASP A 91 -10.06 11.49 -7.15
N LYS A 92 -9.92 12.82 -7.06
CA LYS A 92 -8.68 13.53 -7.37
C LYS A 92 -8.21 14.33 -6.17
N PHE A 93 -7.00 14.05 -5.73
CA PHE A 93 -6.32 14.80 -4.68
C PHE A 93 -5.04 15.43 -5.21
N ASP A 94 -4.92 16.74 -5.03
CA ASP A 94 -3.70 17.48 -5.28
C ASP A 94 -3.19 18.06 -3.95
N ALA A 95 -2.06 17.56 -3.48
CA ALA A 95 -1.46 17.99 -2.22
C ALA A 95 -1.03 19.46 -2.23
N ALA A 96 -0.68 20.03 -3.40
CA ALA A 96 -0.26 21.42 -3.48
C ALA A 96 -1.44 22.37 -3.21
N SER A 97 -2.59 22.11 -3.84
CA SER A 97 -3.78 22.95 -3.76
C SER A 97 -4.77 22.54 -2.64
N ALA A 98 -4.55 21.41 -1.97
CA ALA A 98 -5.46 20.92 -0.92
C ALA A 98 -5.68 21.92 0.22
N PRO A 99 -6.95 22.13 0.66
CA PRO A 99 -7.28 23.00 1.78
C PRO A 99 -6.54 22.61 3.08
N ARG A 100 -6.17 23.60 3.89
CA ARG A 100 -5.47 23.39 5.18
C ARG A 100 -6.22 22.42 6.10
N GLY A 101 -7.55 22.54 6.16
CA GLY A 101 -8.39 21.65 6.98
C GLY A 101 -8.30 20.18 6.55
N LEU A 102 -8.27 19.91 5.24
CA LEU A 102 -8.09 18.56 4.71
C LEU A 102 -6.70 18.00 5.05
N LYS A 103 -5.64 18.81 4.87
CA LYS A 103 -4.28 18.42 5.25
C LYS A 103 -4.19 18.05 6.74
N HIS A 104 -4.75 18.87 7.62
CA HIS A 104 -4.82 18.58 9.06
C HIS A 104 -5.61 17.31 9.38
N LEU A 105 -6.73 17.09 8.70
CA LEU A 105 -7.55 15.88 8.88
C LEU A 105 -6.77 14.61 8.48
N LEU A 106 -6.07 14.63 7.35
CA LEU A 106 -5.24 13.50 6.90
C LEU A 106 -4.08 13.24 7.87
N THR A 107 -3.37 14.29 8.28
CA THR A 107 -2.28 14.20 9.27
C THR A 107 -2.75 13.56 10.58
N ARG A 108 -3.89 14.03 11.12
CA ARG A 108 -4.46 13.50 12.35
C ARG A 108 -4.92 12.04 12.19
N ALA A 109 -5.50 11.68 11.05
CA ALA A 109 -6.00 10.34 10.78
C ALA A 109 -4.92 9.25 10.88
N VAL A 110 -3.67 9.60 10.55
CA VAL A 110 -2.53 8.66 10.57
C VAL A 110 -1.59 8.86 11.77
N GLY A 111 -1.97 9.76 12.69
CA GLY A 111 -1.19 10.05 13.90
C GLY A 111 0.12 10.81 13.66
N GLU A 112 0.22 11.57 12.56
CA GLU A 112 1.40 12.39 12.27
C GLU A 112 1.30 13.79 12.89
N ILE A 113 2.45 14.44 13.06
CA ILE A 113 2.53 15.77 13.69
C ILE A 113 2.10 16.87 12.72
N ASP A 114 2.53 16.77 11.46
CA ASP A 114 2.23 17.74 10.41
C ASP A 114 2.11 17.07 9.04
N PHE A 115 1.69 17.85 8.04
CA PHE A 115 1.51 17.35 6.67
C PHE A 115 2.84 16.96 5.99
N PRO A 116 3.93 17.74 6.11
CA PRO A 116 5.24 17.33 5.59
C PRO A 116 5.76 15.98 6.13
N ARG A 117 5.57 15.70 7.42
CA ARG A 117 5.92 14.41 8.03
C ARG A 117 5.06 13.27 7.49
N LEU A 118 3.77 13.51 7.30
CA LEU A 118 2.90 12.55 6.61
C LEU A 118 3.39 12.24 5.20
N GLU A 119 3.76 13.25 4.41
CA GLU A 119 4.29 13.05 3.07
C GLU A 119 5.63 12.28 3.08
N GLN A 120 6.50 12.58 4.05
CA GLN A 120 7.74 11.82 4.25
C GLN A 120 7.45 10.35 4.57
N ARG A 121 6.52 10.08 5.49
CA ARG A 121 6.14 8.72 5.86
C ARG A 121 5.51 7.97 4.70
N LEU A 122 4.61 8.60 3.94
CA LEU A 122 4.00 8.00 2.75
C LEU A 122 5.06 7.55 1.74
N ARG A 123 6.01 8.43 1.41
CA ARG A 123 7.13 8.09 0.51
C ARG A 123 7.97 6.95 1.05
N ALA A 124 8.26 6.95 2.36
CA ALA A 124 9.07 5.91 2.99
C ALA A 124 8.40 4.53 2.93
N VAL A 125 7.11 4.43 3.28
CA VAL A 125 6.41 3.13 3.23
C VAL A 125 6.21 2.64 1.80
N GLN A 126 5.97 3.54 0.84
CA GLN A 126 5.89 3.19 -0.58
C GLN A 126 7.24 2.68 -1.10
N ALA A 127 8.34 3.33 -0.76
CA ALA A 127 9.68 2.86 -1.16
C ALA A 127 10.01 1.48 -0.57
N ALA A 128 9.66 1.24 0.70
CA ALA A 128 9.85 -0.05 1.35
C ALA A 128 9.00 -1.15 0.70
N ALA A 129 7.70 -0.91 0.49
CA ALA A 129 6.81 -1.84 -0.19
C ALA A 129 7.25 -2.12 -1.63
N HIS A 130 7.71 -1.09 -2.35
CA HIS A 130 8.23 -1.27 -3.71
C HIS A 130 9.50 -2.12 -3.75
N THR A 131 10.39 -1.97 -2.76
CA THR A 131 11.59 -2.82 -2.63
C THR A 131 11.20 -4.29 -2.51
N VAL A 132 10.23 -4.61 -1.65
CA VAL A 132 9.70 -5.99 -1.51
C VAL A 132 9.05 -6.47 -2.80
N PHE A 133 8.27 -5.61 -3.47
CA PHE A 133 7.68 -5.92 -4.77
C PHE A 133 8.75 -6.33 -5.80
N GLN A 134 9.83 -5.55 -5.91
CA GLN A 134 10.93 -5.86 -6.84
C GLN A 134 11.59 -7.20 -6.50
N GLN A 135 11.84 -7.48 -5.22
CA GLN A 135 12.48 -8.72 -4.77
C GLN A 135 11.64 -9.97 -5.06
N LEU A 136 10.31 -9.88 -4.99
CA LEU A 136 9.42 -11.04 -5.08
C LEU A 136 8.79 -11.24 -6.46
N ILE A 137 8.59 -10.16 -7.23
CA ILE A 137 7.81 -10.18 -8.47
C ILE A 137 8.65 -9.81 -9.70
N ALA A 138 9.61 -8.89 -9.58
CA ALA A 138 10.36 -8.39 -10.73
C ALA A 138 11.52 -9.32 -11.08
N VAL A 139 11.16 -10.44 -11.72
CA VAL A 139 12.07 -11.29 -12.52
C VAL A 139 11.77 -11.06 -14.00
#